data_AF-A0A8B9H6E6-F1
#
_entry.id   AF-A0A8B9H6E6-F1
#
_cell.length_a   1.000
_cell.length_b   1.000
_cell.length_c   1.000
_cell.angle_alpha   90.00
_cell.angle_beta   90.00
_cell.angle_gamma   90.00
#
_symmetry.space_group_name_H-M   'P 1'
#
loop_
_entity.id
_entity.type
_entity.pdbx_description
1 polymer ?
#
loop_
_entity_poly.entity_id
_entity_poly.type
_entity_poly.pdbx_seq_one_letter_code
_entity_poly.pdbx_strand_id
1 'polypeptide(L)'
;MVKRASKRNTFDYNKNRKKQKKKLKKKERPTIGCAQIRKAWDDRKSAKQNMQDMGLSYGTKGVLPINKKSFSAPVEEAQAVVVKPYVIREMETAASLRGKNTRTCSNDLTEFVQYMIREHNEDYKAMAKDEKNYYQHTPKQIKRKVELYKRCHPQDYGAFIASLQAEKTS
;
A
#
# COMPACT_ATOMS: atom_id res chain seq x y z
N MET A 1 22.54 -51.32 1.23
CA MET A 1 22.43 -50.15 0.34
C MET A 1 23.70 -49.31 0.45
N VAL A 2 24.35 -49.05 -0.68
CA VAL A 2 25.72 -48.52 -0.81
C VAL A 2 25.82 -47.08 -0.27
N LYS A 3 26.65 -46.85 0.76
CA LYS A 3 27.05 -45.50 1.20
C LYS A 3 27.84 -44.85 0.06
N ARG A 4 27.26 -43.86 -0.61
CA ARG A 4 27.99 -43.04 -1.60
C ARG A 4 29.18 -42.39 -0.90
N ALA A 5 30.39 -42.76 -1.29
CA ALA A 5 31.61 -42.13 -0.83
C ALA A 5 31.52 -40.62 -1.13
N SER A 6 31.58 -39.79 -0.10
CA SER A 6 31.76 -38.34 -0.24
C SER A 6 33.01 -38.14 -1.09
N LYS A 7 32.85 -37.63 -2.32
CA LYS A 7 33.99 -37.29 -3.18
C LYS A 7 34.97 -36.45 -2.37
N ARG A 8 36.20 -36.92 -2.18
CA ARG A 8 37.28 -36.13 -1.56
C ARG A 8 37.32 -34.79 -2.28
N ASN A 9 37.35 -33.69 -1.54
CA ASN A 9 37.41 -32.35 -2.08
C ASN A 9 38.73 -32.15 -2.86
N THR A 10 38.82 -32.62 -4.10
CA THR A 10 39.99 -32.37 -4.95
C THR A 10 40.04 -30.89 -5.29
N PHE A 11 41.18 -30.26 -5.02
CA PHE A 11 41.39 -28.85 -5.33
C PHE A 11 41.60 -28.70 -6.85
N ASP A 12 40.69 -28.00 -7.51
CA ASP A 12 40.76 -27.71 -8.94
C ASP A 12 41.57 -26.43 -9.16
N TYR A 13 42.79 -26.57 -9.66
CA TYR A 13 43.72 -25.48 -9.92
C TYR A 13 43.21 -24.48 -10.97
N ASN A 14 42.30 -24.89 -11.85
CA ASN A 14 41.72 -24.00 -12.87
C ASN A 14 40.61 -23.09 -12.31
N LYS A 15 40.14 -23.34 -11.08
CA LYS A 15 39.07 -22.57 -10.46
C LYS A 15 39.61 -21.64 -9.38
N ASN A 16 39.53 -20.34 -9.64
CA ASN A 16 39.79 -19.35 -8.61
C ASN A 16 38.61 -19.29 -7.61
N ARG A 17 38.69 -20.07 -6.53
CA ARG A 17 37.68 -20.12 -5.46
C ARG A 17 37.37 -18.75 -4.83
N LYS A 18 38.35 -17.83 -4.75
CA LYS A 18 38.12 -16.47 -4.23
C LYS A 18 37.18 -15.69 -5.15
N LYS A 19 37.37 -15.77 -6.48
CA LYS A 19 36.48 -15.14 -7.47
C LYS A 19 35.09 -15.79 -7.44
N GLN A 20 34.99 -17.12 -7.34
CA GLN A 20 33.71 -17.82 -7.22
C GLN A 20 32.94 -17.43 -5.96
N LYS A 21 33.61 -17.36 -4.79
CA LYS A 21 33.01 -16.89 -3.54
C LYS A 21 32.49 -15.46 -3.67
N LYS A 22 33.23 -14.56 -4.32
CA LYS A 22 32.77 -13.18 -4.60
C LYS A 22 31.52 -13.18 -5.49
N LYS A 23 31.48 -14.02 -6.55
CA LYS A 23 30.32 -14.14 -7.45
C LYS A 23 29.09 -14.69 -6.73
N LEU A 24 29.26 -15.73 -5.92
CA LEU A 24 28.19 -16.29 -5.09
C LEU A 24 27.64 -15.26 -4.10
N LYS A 25 28.53 -14.58 -3.36
CA LYS A 25 28.12 -13.49 -2.47
C LYS A 25 27.35 -12.39 -3.21
N LYS A 26 27.81 -11.98 -4.39
CA LYS A 26 27.09 -10.96 -5.19
C LYS A 26 25.71 -11.46 -5.63
N LYS A 27 25.55 -12.75 -5.93
CA LYS A 27 24.28 -13.37 -6.33
C LYS A 27 23.32 -13.56 -5.15
N GLU A 28 23.85 -13.84 -3.96
CA GLU A 28 23.08 -14.07 -2.73
C GLU A 28 22.65 -12.77 -2.02
N ARG A 29 23.25 -11.63 -2.39
CA ARG A 29 22.84 -10.32 -1.85
C ARG A 29 21.43 -9.96 -2.31
N PRO A 30 20.47 -9.74 -1.40
CA PRO A 30 19.12 -9.38 -1.76
C PRO A 30 19.06 -7.95 -2.31
N THR A 31 18.24 -7.74 -3.34
CA THR A 31 17.89 -6.39 -3.81
C THR A 31 16.80 -5.83 -2.89
N ILE A 32 17.18 -4.95 -1.96
CA ILE A 32 16.27 -4.35 -0.99
C ILE A 32 15.76 -3.01 -1.54
N GLY A 33 14.45 -2.92 -1.80
CA GLY A 33 13.79 -1.70 -2.28
C GLY A 33 13.39 -0.70 -1.19
N CYS A 34 13.11 -1.19 0.03
CA CYS A 34 12.79 -0.32 1.16
C CYS A 34 14.06 0.35 1.71
N ALA A 35 14.06 1.69 1.75
CA ALA A 35 15.20 2.46 2.23
C ALA A 35 15.54 2.19 3.71
N GLN A 36 14.51 2.01 4.55
CA GLN A 36 14.66 1.78 5.99
C GLN A 36 15.41 0.47 6.27
N ILE A 37 14.96 -0.62 5.65
CA ILE A 37 15.61 -1.93 5.75
C ILE A 37 17.03 -1.88 5.17
N ARG A 38 17.21 -1.20 4.03
CA ARG A 38 18.53 -1.08 3.38
C ARG A 38 19.55 -0.38 4.27
N LYS A 39 19.16 0.68 4.98
CA LYS A 39 20.02 1.41 5.93
C LYS A 39 20.41 0.54 7.13
N ALA A 40 19.49 -0.29 7.60
CA ALA A 40 19.70 -1.15 8.76
C ALA A 40 20.38 -2.49 8.42
N TRP A 41 20.57 -2.82 7.13
CA TRP A 41 21.07 -4.12 6.69
C TRP A 41 22.55 -4.32 6.99
N ASP A 42 22.90 -5.46 7.59
CA ASP A 42 24.30 -5.85 7.83
C ASP A 42 24.72 -6.98 6.87
N ASP A 43 25.67 -6.69 5.97
CA ASP A 43 26.21 -7.64 4.98
C ASP A 43 26.97 -8.82 5.62
N ARG A 44 27.30 -8.76 6.92
CA ARG A 44 27.97 -9.85 7.65
C ARG A 44 26.99 -10.87 8.21
N LYS A 45 25.72 -10.49 8.40
CA LYS A 45 24.68 -11.33 8.97
C LYS A 45 23.88 -12.04 7.88
N SER A 46 23.26 -13.16 8.25
CA SER A 46 22.33 -13.85 7.35
C SER A 46 21.07 -13.00 7.15
N ALA A 47 20.38 -13.18 6.02
CA ALA A 47 19.13 -12.47 5.76
C ALA A 47 18.08 -12.74 6.85
N LYS A 48 18.01 -13.97 7.36
CA LYS A 48 17.13 -14.35 8.48
C LYS A 48 17.45 -13.54 9.74
N GLN A 49 18.72 -13.48 10.12
CA GLN A 49 19.15 -12.75 11.31
C GLN A 49 18.92 -11.24 11.15
N ASN A 50 19.19 -10.67 9.97
CA ASN A 50 18.94 -9.26 9.72
C ASN A 50 17.46 -8.90 9.87
N MET A 51 16.54 -9.73 9.35
CA MET A 51 15.11 -9.49 9.52
C MET A 51 14.71 -9.61 10.99
N GLN A 52 15.16 -10.65 11.69
CA GLN A 52 14.87 -10.84 13.11
C GLN A 52 15.42 -9.71 13.99
N ASP A 53 16.63 -9.22 13.71
CA ASP A 53 17.22 -8.07 14.41
C ASP A 53 16.38 -6.80 14.23
N MET A 54 15.75 -6.64 13.06
CA MET A 54 14.80 -5.54 12.79
C MET A 54 13.39 -5.83 13.30
N GLY A 55 13.12 -7.01 13.88
CA GLY A 55 11.81 -7.47 14.33
C GLY A 55 10.87 -7.90 13.20
N LEU A 56 11.41 -8.17 12.01
CA LEU A 56 10.69 -8.68 10.85
C LEU A 56 10.82 -10.20 10.74
N SER A 57 9.77 -10.86 10.28
CA SER A 57 9.81 -12.30 9.99
C SER A 57 10.51 -12.61 8.66
N TYR A 58 11.37 -13.62 8.64
CA TYR A 58 11.99 -14.12 7.41
C TYR A 58 11.17 -15.26 6.78
N GLY A 59 10.38 -14.93 5.76
CA GLY A 59 9.49 -15.87 5.06
C GLY A 59 8.11 -16.00 5.71
N THR A 60 7.26 -16.90 5.18
CA THR A 60 5.85 -17.05 5.59
C THR A 60 5.61 -18.21 6.57
N LYS A 61 6.55 -19.17 6.65
CA LYS A 61 6.39 -20.38 7.47
C LYS A 61 6.51 -20.03 8.96
N GLY A 62 5.46 -20.30 9.73
CA GLY A 62 5.42 -20.08 11.18
C GLY A 62 5.16 -18.64 11.62
N VAL A 63 4.83 -17.73 10.68
CA VAL A 63 4.44 -16.35 10.99
C VAL A 63 2.96 -16.27 11.33
N LEU A 64 2.13 -16.99 10.59
CA LEU A 64 0.71 -17.10 10.89
C LEU A 64 0.48 -18.32 11.78
N PRO A 65 -0.40 -18.23 12.80
CA PRO A 65 -0.76 -19.35 13.66
C PRO A 65 -1.70 -20.33 12.95
N ILE A 66 -1.35 -20.75 11.72
CA ILE A 66 -2.10 -21.77 10.98
C ILE A 66 -1.48 -23.12 11.32
N ASN A 67 -1.81 -23.61 12.51
CA ASN A 67 -1.48 -24.97 12.91
C ASN A 67 -2.34 -25.95 12.09
N LYS A 68 -1.69 -26.90 11.39
CA LYS A 68 -2.41 -27.99 10.69
C LYS A 68 -2.96 -29.05 11.65
N LYS A 69 -2.72 -28.96 12.97
CA LYS A 69 -3.22 -29.89 13.99
C LYS A 69 -3.42 -29.12 15.31
N SER A 70 -4.63 -29.22 15.85
CA SER A 70 -5.15 -28.70 17.14
C SER A 70 -5.18 -27.17 17.36
N PHE A 71 -6.40 -26.66 17.48
CA PHE A 71 -6.81 -25.27 17.72
C PHE A 71 -6.82 -24.91 19.22
N SER A 72 -5.81 -25.35 19.99
CA SER A 72 -5.78 -25.11 21.44
C SER A 72 -4.36 -25.06 22.00
N ALA A 73 -3.66 -23.97 21.71
CA ALA A 73 -2.61 -23.48 22.61
C ALA A 73 -2.57 -21.95 22.47
N PRO A 74 -2.53 -21.19 23.59
CA PRO A 74 -2.11 -19.81 23.52
C PRO A 74 -0.68 -19.83 22.97
N VAL A 75 -0.49 -19.27 21.78
CA VAL A 75 0.85 -19.09 21.23
C VAL A 75 1.49 -18.01 22.09
N GLU A 76 2.28 -18.42 23.09
CA GLU A 76 3.15 -17.49 23.79
C GLU A 76 3.99 -16.78 22.73
N GLU A 77 3.77 -15.48 22.58
CA GLU A 77 4.57 -14.63 21.73
C GLU A 77 5.98 -14.65 22.32
N ALA A 78 6.82 -15.56 21.83
CA ALA A 78 8.24 -15.53 22.12
C ALA A 78 8.75 -14.17 21.62
N GLN A 79 8.87 -13.22 22.55
CA GLN A 79 9.32 -11.86 22.29
C GLN A 79 10.78 -11.96 21.84
N ALA A 80 10.98 -12.12 20.53
CA ALA A 80 12.29 -12.10 19.94
C ALA A 80 12.91 -10.74 20.29
N VAL A 81 14.07 -10.75 20.95
CA VAL A 81 14.78 -9.54 21.36
C VAL A 81 15.13 -8.75 20.09
N VAL A 82 14.38 -7.68 19.81
CA VAL A 82 14.57 -6.83 18.64
C VAL A 82 15.73 -5.88 18.89
N VAL A 83 16.82 -6.05 18.14
CA VAL A 83 18.05 -5.25 18.28
C VAL A 83 17.89 -3.85 17.65
N LYS A 84 17.10 -3.73 16.59
CA LYS A 84 16.92 -2.52 15.78
C LYS A 84 15.44 -2.11 15.70
N PRO A 85 14.80 -1.75 16.83
CA PRO A 85 13.36 -1.46 16.87
C PRO A 85 12.97 -0.18 16.11
N TYR A 86 13.92 0.72 15.84
CA TYR A 86 13.67 1.96 15.10
C TYR A 86 13.15 1.69 13.68
N VAL A 87 13.57 0.58 13.04
CA VAL A 87 13.15 0.25 11.67
C VAL A 87 11.65 0.00 11.61
N ILE A 88 11.10 -0.75 12.57
CA ILE A 88 9.66 -1.01 12.67
C ILE A 88 8.91 0.30 12.88
N ARG A 89 9.34 1.13 13.85
CA ARG A 89 8.67 2.40 14.14
C ARG A 89 8.63 3.32 12.92
N GLU A 90 9.73 3.44 12.20
CA GLU A 90 9.79 4.22 10.95
C GLU A 90 8.88 3.63 9.86
N MET A 91 8.79 2.31 9.76
CA MET A 91 7.90 1.64 8.80
C MET A 91 6.42 1.82 9.16
N GLU A 92 6.06 1.65 10.43
CA GLU A 92 4.70 1.84 10.93
C GLU A 92 4.22 3.27 10.76
N THR A 93 5.07 4.25 11.08
CA THR A 93 4.77 5.67 10.86
C THR A 93 4.57 5.95 9.38
N ALA A 94 5.45 5.47 8.50
CA ALA A 94 5.31 5.62 7.05
C ALA A 94 4.05 4.94 6.49
N ALA A 95 3.68 3.76 7.00
CA ALA A 95 2.47 3.04 6.58
C ALA A 95 1.17 3.66 7.13
N SER A 96 1.24 4.32 8.28
CA SER A 96 0.10 5.03 8.87
C SER A 96 -0.28 6.29 8.09
N LEU A 97 0.65 6.85 7.31
CA LEU A 97 0.38 7.99 6.43
C LEU A 97 -0.62 7.57 5.35
N ARG A 98 -1.75 8.28 5.28
CA ARG A 98 -2.72 8.09 4.20
C ARG A 98 -2.11 8.54 2.87
N GLY A 99 -2.24 7.71 1.85
CA GLY A 99 -1.85 8.08 0.48
C GLY A 99 -2.66 9.27 -0.04
N LYS A 100 -2.10 10.02 -1.00
CA LYS A 100 -2.82 11.09 -1.70
C LYS A 100 -3.98 10.49 -2.49
N ASN A 101 -5.16 11.10 -2.40
CA ASN A 101 -6.29 10.74 -3.25
C ASN A 101 -5.98 11.21 -4.68
N THR A 102 -5.75 10.28 -5.61
CA THR A 102 -5.55 10.55 -7.04
C THR A 102 -6.85 10.52 -7.84
N ARG A 103 -7.98 10.40 -7.17
CA ARG A 103 -9.29 10.25 -7.80
C ARG A 103 -9.81 11.63 -8.23
N THR A 104 -9.81 11.85 -9.54
CA THR A 104 -10.36 13.04 -10.18
C THR A 104 -11.72 12.74 -10.81
N CYS A 105 -12.45 13.79 -11.12
CA CYS A 105 -13.76 13.76 -11.78
C CYS A 105 -13.62 14.33 -13.21
N SER A 106 -14.40 13.83 -14.17
CA SER A 106 -14.39 14.40 -15.53
C SER A 106 -15.02 15.80 -15.56
N ASN A 107 -14.64 16.60 -16.57
CA ASN A 107 -15.19 17.96 -16.75
C ASN A 107 -16.71 17.90 -17.01
N ASP A 108 -17.16 17.02 -17.92
CA ASP A 108 -18.59 16.81 -18.22
C ASP A 108 -19.42 16.47 -16.96
N LEU A 109 -18.88 15.64 -16.07
CA LEU A 109 -19.53 15.34 -14.79
C LEU A 109 -19.66 16.60 -13.91
N THR A 110 -18.62 17.44 -13.91
CA THR A 110 -18.57 18.66 -13.12
C THR A 110 -19.57 19.69 -13.64
N GLU A 111 -19.60 19.90 -14.95
CA GLU A 111 -20.55 20.79 -15.63
C GLU A 111 -22.01 20.35 -15.39
N PHE A 112 -22.28 19.05 -15.54
CA PHE A 112 -23.58 18.47 -15.24
C PHE A 112 -24.01 18.74 -13.79
N VAL A 113 -23.11 18.53 -12.83
CA VAL A 113 -23.41 18.75 -11.40
C VAL A 113 -23.61 20.23 -11.10
N GLN A 114 -22.78 21.12 -11.64
CA GLN A 114 -22.91 22.56 -11.45
C GLN A 114 -24.24 23.07 -11.99
N TYR A 115 -24.64 22.65 -13.19
CA TYR A 115 -25.95 22.97 -13.76
C TYR A 115 -27.08 22.51 -12.85
N MET A 116 -27.07 21.24 -12.42
CA MET A 116 -28.12 20.67 -11.58
C MET A 116 -28.26 21.41 -10.24
N ILE A 117 -27.14 21.80 -9.63
CA ILE A 117 -27.14 22.55 -8.36
C ILE A 117 -27.61 23.99 -8.56
N ARG A 118 -27.28 24.63 -9.70
CA ARG A 118 -27.74 25.98 -10.01
C ARG A 118 -29.26 26.05 -10.11
N GLU A 119 -29.86 25.12 -10.86
CA GLU A 119 -31.31 25.11 -11.11
C GLU A 119 -32.11 24.54 -9.93
N HIS A 120 -31.67 23.39 -9.37
CA HIS A 120 -32.47 22.59 -8.43
C HIS A 120 -31.89 22.55 -7.01
N ASN A 121 -30.77 23.23 -6.74
CA ASN A 121 -30.08 23.28 -5.43
C ASN A 121 -29.77 21.89 -4.84
N GLU A 122 -30.51 21.45 -3.82
CA GLU A 122 -30.35 20.11 -3.19
C GLU A 122 -31.56 19.19 -3.43
N ASP A 123 -32.51 19.55 -4.30
CA ASP A 123 -33.64 18.69 -4.63
C ASP A 123 -33.27 17.67 -5.71
N TYR A 124 -32.76 16.52 -5.27
CA TYR A 124 -32.40 15.42 -6.16
C TYR A 124 -33.59 14.79 -6.90
N LYS A 125 -34.83 14.96 -6.42
CA LYS A 125 -36.02 14.45 -7.12
C LYS A 125 -36.35 15.34 -8.31
N ALA A 126 -36.20 16.66 -8.16
CA ALA A 126 -36.35 17.61 -9.27
C ALA A 126 -35.23 17.40 -10.31
N MET A 127 -33.97 17.26 -9.87
CA MET A 127 -32.83 16.99 -10.77
C MET A 127 -33.01 15.72 -11.62
N ALA A 128 -33.69 14.69 -11.08
CA ALA A 128 -33.92 13.47 -11.84
C ALA A 128 -34.94 13.65 -12.97
N LYS A 129 -35.85 14.63 -12.85
CA LYS A 129 -36.88 14.97 -13.84
C LYS A 129 -36.42 16.03 -14.83
N ASP A 130 -35.26 16.64 -14.60
CA ASP A 130 -34.71 17.69 -15.44
C ASP A 130 -34.35 17.18 -16.84
N GLU A 131 -34.52 18.03 -17.86
CA GLU A 131 -34.26 17.69 -19.26
C GLU A 131 -32.79 17.36 -19.53
N LYS A 132 -31.86 18.01 -18.82
CA LYS A 132 -30.42 17.78 -18.96
C LYS A 132 -29.99 16.43 -18.39
N ASN A 133 -30.85 15.76 -17.61
CA ASN A 133 -30.67 14.38 -17.17
C ASN A 133 -30.97 13.36 -18.29
N TYR A 134 -30.29 13.49 -19.43
CA TYR A 134 -30.52 12.69 -20.64
C TYR A 134 -30.42 11.17 -20.38
N TYR A 135 -29.45 10.75 -19.56
CA TYR A 135 -29.24 9.34 -19.21
C TYR A 135 -30.13 8.85 -18.06
N GLN A 136 -31.16 9.62 -17.68
CA GLN A 136 -32.20 9.23 -16.75
C GLN A 136 -31.63 8.76 -15.40
N HIS A 137 -30.65 9.49 -14.86
CA HIS A 137 -30.09 9.15 -13.56
C HIS A 137 -31.13 9.27 -12.45
N THR A 138 -31.15 8.25 -11.60
CA THR A 138 -31.99 8.25 -10.39
C THR A 138 -31.50 9.31 -9.40
N PRO A 139 -32.38 9.82 -8.51
CA PRO A 139 -31.99 10.82 -7.50
C PRO A 139 -30.77 10.41 -6.68
N LYS A 140 -30.65 9.12 -6.34
CA LYS A 140 -29.52 8.56 -5.58
C LYS A 140 -28.22 8.55 -6.38
N GLN A 141 -28.29 8.32 -7.69
CA GLN A 141 -27.11 8.40 -8.56
C GLN A 141 -26.64 9.84 -8.72
N ILE A 142 -27.57 10.79 -8.88
CA ILE A 142 -27.24 12.23 -8.95
C ILE A 142 -26.59 12.66 -7.64
N LYS A 143 -27.16 12.29 -6.48
CA LYS A 143 -26.53 12.55 -5.17
C LYS A 143 -25.10 12.03 -5.09
N ARG A 144 -24.85 10.79 -5.54
CA ARG A 144 -23.49 10.21 -5.58
C ARG A 144 -22.56 10.99 -6.50
N LYS A 145 -23.04 11.52 -7.64
CA LYS A 145 -22.25 12.38 -8.54
C LYS A 145 -21.88 13.70 -7.86
N VAL A 146 -22.81 14.31 -7.12
CA VAL A 146 -22.53 15.52 -6.32
C VAL A 146 -21.49 15.24 -5.23
N GLU A 147 -21.65 14.16 -4.47
CA GLU A 147 -20.68 13.75 -3.44
C GLU A 147 -19.30 13.43 -4.03
N LEU A 148 -19.28 12.84 -5.22
CA LEU A 148 -18.05 12.56 -5.95
C LEU A 148 -17.36 13.87 -6.35
N TYR A 149 -18.09 14.87 -6.87
CA TYR A 149 -17.55 16.19 -7.16
C TYR A 149 -16.98 16.88 -5.91
N LYS A 150 -17.72 16.89 -4.79
CA LYS A 150 -17.26 17.41 -3.49
C LYS A 150 -15.95 16.77 -3.03
N ARG A 151 -15.79 15.46 -3.27
CA ARG A 151 -14.58 14.70 -2.87
C ARG A 151 -13.39 14.95 -3.81
N CYS A 152 -13.63 15.03 -5.12
CA CYS A 152 -12.58 15.28 -6.11
C CYS A 152 -12.04 16.71 -6.03
N HIS A 153 -12.94 17.69 -5.98
CA HIS A 153 -12.63 19.11 -6.15
C HIS A 153 -13.31 19.95 -5.05
N PRO A 154 -12.84 19.84 -3.79
CA PRO A 154 -13.45 20.57 -2.67
C PRO A 154 -13.31 22.09 -2.80
N GLN A 155 -12.20 22.57 -3.36
CA GLN A 155 -11.95 24.00 -3.57
C GLN A 155 -12.88 24.59 -4.65
N ASP A 156 -12.94 23.95 -5.82
CA ASP A 156 -13.81 24.39 -6.92
C ASP A 156 -15.29 24.37 -6.53
N TYR A 157 -15.72 23.31 -5.82
CA TYR A 157 -17.07 23.23 -5.30
C TYR A 157 -17.38 24.36 -4.32
N GLY A 158 -16.46 24.67 -3.41
CA GLY A 158 -16.61 25.77 -2.46
C GLY A 158 -16.73 27.13 -3.14
N ALA A 159 -15.89 27.39 -4.14
CA ALA A 159 -15.95 28.63 -4.94
C ALA A 159 -17.28 28.75 -5.69
N PHE A 160 -17.76 27.66 -6.28
CA PHE A 160 -19.05 27.62 -6.97
C PHE A 160 -20.25 27.89 -6.04
N ILE A 161 -20.27 27.29 -4.85
CA ILE A 161 -21.35 27.57 -3.88
C ILE A 161 -21.29 29.03 -3.41
N ALA A 162 -20.09 29.58 -3.19
CA ALA A 162 -19.92 30.98 -2.82
C ALA A 162 -20.44 31.93 -3.92
N SER A 163 -20.19 31.63 -5.20
CA SER A 163 -20.72 32.44 -6.31
C SER A 163 -22.25 32.38 -6.37
N LEU A 164 -22.86 31.20 -6.17
CA LEU A 164 -24.32 31.07 -6.11
C LEU A 164 -24.95 31.83 -4.93
N GLN A 165 -24.26 31.89 -3.79
CA GLN A 165 -24.73 32.67 -2.64
C GLN A 165 -24.65 34.17 -2.93
N ALA A 166 -23.57 34.64 -3.55
CA ALA A 166 -23.41 36.03 -3.95
C ALA A 166 -24.47 36.49 -4.96
N GLU A 167 -24.83 35.63 -5.93
CA GLU A 167 -25.92 35.87 -6.88
C GLU A 167 -27.29 36.02 -6.19
N LYS A 168 -27.51 35.35 -5.04
CA LYS A 168 -28.78 35.42 -4.29
C LYS A 168 -28.85 36.60 -3.33
N THR A 169 -27.72 37.14 -2.90
CA THR A 169 -27.65 38.28 -1.97
C THR A 169 -27.63 39.63 -2.67
N SER A 170 -27.31 39.66 -3.97
CA SER A 170 -27.32 40.86 -4.82
C SER A 170 -28.72 41.12 -5.38
#